data_AF-A0A2L2T875-F1
#
_entry.id   AF-A0A2L2T875-F1
#
_cell.length_a   1.000
_cell.length_b   1.000
_cell.length_c   1.000
_cell.angle_alpha   90.00
_cell.angle_beta   90.00
_cell.angle_gamma   90.00
#
_symmetry.space_group_name_H-M   'P 1'
#
loop_
_entity.id
_entity.type
_entity.pdbx_description
1 polymer ?
#
loop_
_entity_poly.entity_id
_entity_poly.type
_entity_poly.pdbx_seq_one_letter_code
_entity_poly.pdbx_strand_id
1 'polypeptide(L)'
;MATPAQTNTQNNGPIDHNDLNEWKGRFNDVLARPSEHVNSKSPETSQPWQNSFFGCFSPISLCAITCCVPCVTFGKTHHRLQKNNNLEGYEPVNTSCLMFWASTCVGLHWIPLALQRANLREKHNLQGSCLVDLATACCCGCCDLIQQDKEAEYREAQSVATGEGYKANEGMNMPA
;
A
#
# COMPACT_ATOMS: atom_id res chain seq x y z
N MET A 1 -13.12 -14.01 -31.77
CA MET A 1 -12.43 -14.69 -30.66
C MET A 1 -12.87 -13.99 -29.40
N ALA A 2 -13.72 -14.63 -28.60
CA ALA A 2 -14.33 -14.03 -27.42
C ALA A 2 -13.31 -13.95 -26.28
N THR A 3 -13.23 -12.79 -25.64
CA THR A 3 -12.47 -12.52 -24.43
C THR A 3 -12.93 -13.47 -23.31
N PRO A 4 -12.05 -14.13 -22.56
CA PRO A 4 -12.50 -14.88 -21.39
C PRO A 4 -12.88 -13.87 -20.30
N ALA A 5 -14.15 -13.93 -19.89
CA ALA A 5 -14.68 -13.23 -18.74
C ALA A 5 -13.91 -13.66 -17.48
N GLN A 6 -13.42 -12.70 -16.71
CA GLN A 6 -12.87 -12.95 -15.38
C GLN A 6 -14.02 -13.44 -14.48
N THR A 7 -14.05 -14.74 -14.23
CA THR A 7 -14.96 -15.32 -13.24
C THR A 7 -14.52 -14.85 -11.86
N ASN A 8 -15.36 -14.02 -11.26
CA ASN A 8 -15.31 -13.61 -9.87
C ASN A 8 -15.51 -14.85 -8.99
N THR A 9 -14.41 -15.46 -8.55
CA THR A 9 -14.44 -16.58 -7.60
C THR A 9 -14.86 -16.02 -6.25
N GLN A 10 -16.08 -16.32 -5.82
CA GLN A 10 -16.55 -16.04 -4.47
C GLN A 10 -15.63 -16.73 -3.46
N ASN A 11 -14.86 -15.95 -2.68
CA ASN A 11 -13.94 -16.45 -1.68
C ASN A 11 -14.69 -16.69 -0.35
N ASN A 12 -14.92 -17.96 0.00
CA ASN A 12 -15.45 -18.37 1.32
C ASN A 12 -14.35 -18.51 2.39
N GLY A 13 -13.30 -17.67 2.35
CA GLY A 13 -12.20 -17.71 3.29
C GLY A 13 -11.27 -16.49 3.20
N PRO A 14 -10.36 -16.31 4.18
CA PRO A 14 -9.49 -15.13 4.27
C PRO A 14 -8.37 -15.08 3.21
N ILE A 15 -8.24 -16.12 2.39
CA ILE A 15 -7.19 -16.25 1.37
C ILE A 15 -7.79 -15.97 -0.02
N ASP A 16 -7.34 -14.87 -0.61
CA ASP A 16 -7.54 -14.51 -2.00
C ASP A 16 -6.33 -14.95 -2.85
N HIS A 17 -6.58 -15.76 -3.88
CA HIS A 17 -5.55 -16.25 -4.80
C HIS A 17 -4.93 -15.14 -5.66
N ASN A 18 -5.65 -14.06 -5.92
CA ASN A 18 -5.12 -12.93 -6.69
C ASN A 18 -4.02 -12.22 -5.91
N ASP A 19 -4.24 -11.94 -4.63
CA ASP A 19 -3.23 -11.35 -3.73
C ASP A 19 -2.00 -12.27 -3.60
N LEU A 20 -2.21 -13.59 -3.50
CA LEU A 20 -1.11 -14.54 -3.44
C LEU A 20 -0.25 -14.49 -4.71
N ASN A 21 -0.87 -14.42 -5.89
CA ASN A 21 -0.16 -14.38 -7.15
C ASN A 21 0.57 -13.05 -7.34
N GLU A 22 -0.04 -11.95 -6.91
CA GLU A 22 0.61 -10.63 -6.90
C GLU A 22 1.87 -10.67 -6.05
N TRP A 23 1.75 -11.08 -4.77
CA TRP A 23 2.91 -11.19 -3.89
C TRP A 23 4.00 -12.10 -4.45
N LYS A 24 3.64 -13.27 -4.98
CA LYS A 24 4.59 -14.17 -5.64
C LYS A 24 5.29 -13.49 -6.81
N GLY A 25 4.55 -12.78 -7.67
CA GLY A 25 5.12 -12.04 -8.79
C GLY A 25 6.15 -11.01 -8.33
N ARG A 26 5.83 -10.26 -7.27
CA ARG A 26 6.72 -9.24 -6.70
C ARG A 26 7.97 -9.83 -6.08
N PHE A 27 7.85 -10.92 -5.32
CA PHE A 27 9.02 -11.63 -4.78
C PHE A 27 9.91 -12.18 -5.91
N ASN A 28 9.30 -12.81 -6.92
CA ASN A 28 10.05 -13.35 -8.05
C ASN A 28 10.78 -12.26 -8.83
N ASP A 29 10.18 -11.08 -9.00
CA ASP A 29 10.82 -9.96 -9.70
C ASP A 29 12.06 -9.43 -8.95
N VAL A 30 11.95 -9.30 -7.63
CA VAL A 30 13.07 -8.89 -6.76
C VAL A 30 14.19 -9.93 -6.80
N LEU A 31 13.85 -11.22 -6.84
CA LEU A 31 14.83 -12.30 -6.96
C LEU A 31 15.47 -12.40 -8.35
N ALA A 32 14.73 -12.07 -9.41
CA ALA A 32 15.24 -12.08 -10.78
C ALA A 32 16.21 -10.91 -11.01
N ARG A 33 15.96 -9.75 -10.38
CA ARG A 33 16.71 -8.52 -10.63
C ARG A 33 17.09 -7.80 -9.32
N PRO A 34 17.85 -8.45 -8.42
CA PRO A 34 18.16 -7.88 -7.10
C PRO A 34 19.05 -6.65 -7.19
N SER A 35 20.00 -6.63 -8.13
CA SER A 35 20.92 -5.49 -8.31
C SER A 35 20.17 -4.21 -8.73
N GLU A 36 19.19 -4.32 -9.63
CA GLU A 36 18.38 -3.19 -10.06
C GLU A 36 17.55 -2.62 -8.90
N HIS A 37 16.92 -3.51 -8.13
CA HIS A 37 16.12 -3.11 -6.98
C HIS A 37 16.97 -2.47 -5.89
N VAL A 38 18.10 -3.05 -5.53
CA VAL A 38 19.01 -2.49 -4.50
C VAL A 38 19.52 -1.10 -4.88
N ASN A 39 19.83 -0.89 -6.16
CA ASN A 39 20.29 0.41 -6.66
C ASN A 39 19.14 1.37 -7.04
N SER A 40 17.88 0.96 -6.88
CA SER A 40 16.74 1.80 -7.22
C SER A 40 16.64 3.00 -6.27
N LYS A 41 16.50 4.19 -6.88
CA LYS A 41 16.26 5.46 -6.21
C LYS A 41 15.16 6.20 -6.97
N SER A 42 14.26 6.84 -6.24
CA SER A 42 13.23 7.68 -6.84
C SER A 42 13.85 8.85 -7.63
N PRO A 43 13.22 9.27 -8.75
CA PRO A 43 13.72 10.39 -9.56
C PRO A 43 13.67 11.72 -8.79
N GLU A 44 14.42 12.73 -9.24
CA GLU A 44 14.42 14.06 -8.59
C GLU A 44 13.05 14.76 -8.65
N THR A 45 12.19 14.37 -9.60
CA THR A 45 10.81 14.84 -9.73
C THR A 45 9.83 14.16 -8.75
N SER A 46 10.31 13.28 -7.88
CA SER A 46 9.47 12.58 -6.90
C SER A 46 9.02 13.48 -5.75
N GLN A 47 7.79 13.24 -5.29
CA GLN A 47 7.12 14.00 -4.25
C GLN A 47 7.63 13.59 -2.86
N PRO A 48 7.70 14.53 -1.90
CA PRO A 48 8.00 14.19 -0.52
C PRO A 48 6.85 13.39 0.11
N TRP A 49 7.18 12.69 1.20
CA TRP A 49 6.19 12.06 2.07
C TRP A 49 5.41 13.14 2.81
N GLN A 50 4.07 13.04 2.83
CA GLN A 50 3.26 13.97 3.60
C GLN A 50 3.33 13.66 5.09
N ASN A 51 3.28 12.38 5.44
CA ASN A 51 3.33 11.95 6.84
C ASN A 51 4.76 11.77 7.32
N SER A 52 5.09 12.33 8.48
CA SER A 52 6.42 12.17 9.08
C SER A 52 6.67 10.74 9.55
N PHE A 53 7.90 10.25 9.36
CA PHE A 53 8.29 8.89 9.75
C PHE A 53 8.09 8.61 11.25
N PHE A 54 8.55 9.51 12.13
CA PHE A 54 8.38 9.39 13.58
C PHE A 54 7.03 9.92 14.09
N GLY A 55 6.10 10.25 13.20
CA GLY A 55 4.75 10.69 13.55
C GLY A 55 3.82 9.55 13.96
N CYS A 56 4.34 8.40 14.39
CA CYS A 56 3.57 7.16 14.57
C CYS A 56 2.50 7.26 15.68
N PHE A 57 2.70 8.11 16.70
CA PHE A 57 1.78 8.28 17.83
C PHE A 57 0.50 9.08 17.54
N SER A 58 0.32 9.63 16.34
CA SER A 58 -0.88 10.41 15.99
C SER A 58 -1.55 9.87 14.72
N PRO A 59 -2.63 9.07 14.80
CA PRO A 59 -3.44 8.80 15.99
C PRO A 59 -2.90 7.64 16.85
N ILE A 60 -3.09 7.74 18.17
CA ILE A 60 -2.64 6.74 19.16
C ILE A 60 -3.31 5.38 18.94
N SER A 61 -4.58 5.37 18.51
CA SER A 61 -5.32 4.14 18.22
C SER A 61 -4.66 3.32 17.12
N LEU A 62 -4.20 3.97 16.04
CA LEU A 62 -3.46 3.30 14.96
C LEU A 62 -2.14 2.74 15.49
N CYS A 63 -1.41 3.52 16.29
CA CYS A 63 -0.17 3.05 16.92
C CYS A 63 -0.40 1.79 17.78
N ALA A 64 -1.44 1.79 18.62
CA ALA A 64 -1.77 0.65 19.46
C ALA A 64 -2.12 -0.60 18.63
N ILE A 65 -2.95 -0.46 17.59
CA ILE A 65 -3.32 -1.57 16.69
C ILE A 65 -2.09 -2.10 15.96
N THR A 66 -1.25 -1.22 15.40
CA THR A 66 -0.05 -1.63 14.66
C THR A 66 1.00 -2.28 15.58
N CYS A 67 1.13 -1.83 16.83
CA CYS A 67 2.03 -2.45 17.80
C CYS A 67 1.53 -3.84 18.25
N CYS A 68 0.23 -4.02 18.44
CA CYS A 68 -0.33 -5.29 18.93
C CYS A 68 -0.54 -6.31 17.80
N VAL A 69 -1.02 -5.85 16.64
CA VAL A 69 -1.40 -6.69 15.50
C VAL A 69 -0.96 -6.02 14.19
N PRO A 70 0.36 -5.93 13.92
CA PRO A 70 0.88 -5.22 12.75
C PRO A 70 0.36 -5.81 11.43
N CYS A 71 0.06 -7.12 11.37
CA CYS A 71 -0.46 -7.76 10.17
C CYS A 71 -1.77 -7.12 9.66
N VAL A 72 -2.65 -6.66 10.57
CA VAL A 72 -3.95 -6.08 10.21
C VAL A 72 -3.72 -4.73 9.55
N THR A 73 -2.82 -3.91 10.12
CA THR A 73 -2.44 -2.63 9.52
C THR A 73 -1.78 -2.86 8.16
N PHE A 74 -0.87 -3.82 8.06
CA PHE A 74 -0.24 -4.20 6.79
C PHE A 74 -1.27 -4.62 5.73
N GLY A 75 -2.16 -5.55 6.07
CA GLY A 75 -3.22 -6.01 5.17
C GLY A 75 -4.19 -4.90 4.78
N LYS A 76 -4.51 -3.96 5.68
CA LYS A 76 -5.33 -2.77 5.41
C LYS A 76 -4.66 -1.86 4.39
N THR A 77 -3.39 -1.52 4.62
CA THR A 77 -2.63 -0.67 3.72
C THR A 77 -2.48 -1.31 2.35
N HIS A 78 -2.20 -2.62 2.27
CA HIS A 78 -2.15 -3.35 1.01
C HIS A 78 -3.49 -3.30 0.25
N HIS A 79 -4.60 -3.59 0.94
CA HIS A 79 -5.95 -3.56 0.34
C HIS A 79 -6.27 -2.17 -0.24
N ARG A 80 -5.92 -1.12 0.51
CA ARG A 80 -6.08 0.27 0.07
C ARG A 80 -5.28 0.57 -1.19
N LEU A 81 -4.05 0.05 -1.28
CA LEU A 81 -3.17 0.31 -2.43
C LEU A 81 -3.54 -0.48 -3.68
N GLN A 82 -4.00 -1.72 -3.54
CA GLN A 82 -4.14 -2.63 -4.69
C GLN A 82 -5.58 -2.93 -5.10
N LYS A 83 -6.54 -2.86 -4.16
CA LYS A 83 -7.92 -3.25 -4.44
C LYS A 83 -8.87 -2.06 -4.47
N ASN A 84 -9.03 -1.39 -3.34
CA ASN A 84 -10.05 -0.36 -3.20
C ASN A 84 -9.63 0.68 -2.15
N ASN A 85 -9.56 1.93 -2.57
CA ASN A 85 -9.20 3.06 -1.72
C ASN A 85 -10.14 3.27 -0.52
N ASN A 86 -11.43 2.98 -0.70
CA ASN A 86 -12.48 3.11 0.30
C ASN A 86 -12.61 1.87 1.21
N LEU A 87 -11.69 0.91 1.11
CA LEU A 87 -11.69 -0.34 1.89
C LEU A 87 -12.96 -1.20 1.68
N GLU A 88 -13.64 -1.05 0.55
CA GLU A 88 -14.77 -1.93 0.21
C GLU A 88 -14.29 -3.39 0.09
N GLY A 89 -15.00 -4.32 0.72
CA GLY A 89 -14.62 -5.73 0.77
C GLY A 89 -13.35 -6.02 1.57
N TYR A 90 -12.87 -5.09 2.39
CA TYR A 90 -11.74 -5.33 3.28
C TYR A 90 -12.13 -6.20 4.47
N GLU A 91 -11.36 -7.27 4.69
CA GLU A 91 -11.41 -8.10 5.90
C GLU A 91 -10.10 -7.92 6.70
N PRO A 92 -10.17 -7.76 8.04
CA PRO A 92 -8.98 -7.58 8.89
C PRO A 92 -7.95 -8.70 8.75
N VAL A 93 -8.42 -9.93 8.60
CA VAL A 93 -7.60 -11.11 8.33
C VAL A 93 -7.74 -11.44 6.86
N ASN A 94 -6.81 -10.94 6.06
CA ASN A 94 -6.73 -11.21 4.62
C ASN A 94 -5.40 -11.88 4.26
N THR A 95 -5.21 -12.23 2.98
CA THR A 95 -3.97 -12.83 2.45
C THR A 95 -2.72 -12.07 2.91
N SER A 96 -2.72 -10.74 2.78
CA SER A 96 -1.57 -9.90 3.15
C SER A 96 -1.31 -9.89 4.67
N CYS A 97 -2.33 -9.88 5.53
CA CYS A 97 -2.12 -10.06 6.98
C CYS A 97 -1.53 -11.45 7.26
N LEU A 98 -2.10 -12.53 6.72
CA LEU A 98 -1.61 -13.88 6.97
C LEU A 98 -0.17 -14.06 6.49
N MET A 99 0.17 -13.49 5.34
CA MET A 99 1.53 -13.49 4.80
C MET A 99 2.49 -12.71 5.70
N PHE A 100 2.10 -11.51 6.14
CA PHE A 100 2.92 -10.69 7.03
C PHE A 100 3.15 -11.38 8.38
N TRP A 101 2.09 -11.97 8.95
CA TRP A 101 2.17 -12.73 10.18
C TRP A 101 3.12 -13.94 10.03
N ALA A 102 2.96 -14.73 8.96
CA ALA A 102 3.86 -15.85 8.66
C ALA A 102 5.32 -15.40 8.50
N SER A 103 5.57 -14.27 7.83
CA SER A 103 6.91 -13.69 7.68
C SER A 103 7.51 -13.21 9.02
N THR A 104 6.66 -12.76 9.95
CA THR A 104 7.06 -12.36 11.31
C THR A 104 7.49 -13.57 12.13
N CYS A 105 6.78 -14.70 12.01
CA CYS A 105 7.12 -15.96 12.69
C CYS A 105 8.51 -16.49 12.31
N VAL A 106 9.04 -16.14 11.14
CA VAL A 106 10.38 -16.53 10.66
C VAL A 106 11.41 -15.38 10.70
N GLY A 107 11.05 -14.22 11.27
CA GLY A 107 11.96 -13.07 11.40
C GLY A 107 12.23 -12.29 10.11
N LEU A 108 11.44 -12.51 9.05
CA LEU A 108 11.61 -11.89 7.74
C LEU A 108 10.57 -10.80 7.43
N HIS A 109 9.87 -10.29 8.44
CA HIS A 109 8.80 -9.29 8.28
C HIS A 109 9.24 -7.98 7.63
N TRP A 110 10.53 -7.62 7.73
CA TRP A 110 11.08 -6.43 7.09
C TRP A 110 11.05 -6.51 5.55
N ILE A 111 11.08 -7.71 4.96
CA ILE A 111 11.02 -7.89 3.50
C ILE A 111 9.66 -7.47 2.94
N PRO A 112 8.52 -8.09 3.32
CA PRO A 112 7.23 -7.66 2.80
C PRO A 112 6.89 -6.22 3.18
N LEU A 113 7.37 -5.74 4.33
CA LEU A 113 7.21 -4.34 4.73
C LEU A 113 7.91 -3.37 3.77
N ALA A 114 9.18 -3.63 3.45
CA ALA A 114 9.96 -2.83 2.50
C ALA A 114 9.39 -2.93 1.08
N LEU A 115 8.92 -4.12 0.67
CA LEU A 115 8.26 -4.27 -0.62
C LEU A 115 6.99 -3.44 -0.71
N GLN A 116 6.12 -3.47 0.31
CA GLN A 116 4.93 -2.63 0.31
C GLN A 116 5.28 -1.14 0.25
N ARG A 117 6.32 -0.71 0.98
CA ARG A 117 6.84 0.66 0.92
C ARG A 117 7.30 1.04 -0.49
N ALA A 118 8.08 0.17 -1.14
CA ALA A 118 8.55 0.41 -2.51
C ALA A 118 7.38 0.56 -3.49
N ASN A 119 6.33 -0.26 -3.35
CA ASN A 119 5.12 -0.15 -4.17
C ASN A 119 4.37 1.17 -3.95
N LEU A 120 4.22 1.59 -2.68
CA LEU A 120 3.64 2.88 -2.35
C LEU A 120 4.44 4.04 -2.99
N ARG A 121 5.78 3.95 -2.96
CA ARG A 121 6.66 4.94 -3.61
C ARG A 121 6.49 4.97 -5.11
N GLU A 122 6.42 3.80 -5.76
CA GLU A 122 6.24 3.69 -7.20
C GLU A 122 4.87 4.22 -7.63
N LYS A 123 3.79 3.78 -6.96
CA LYS A 123 2.41 4.16 -7.27
C LYS A 123 2.17 5.66 -7.19
N HIS A 124 2.77 6.33 -6.21
CA HIS A 124 2.54 7.76 -5.98
C HIS A 124 3.76 8.65 -6.28
N ASN A 125 4.79 8.11 -6.95
CA ASN A 125 6.02 8.81 -7.27
C ASN A 125 6.65 9.51 -6.04
N LEU A 126 6.92 8.75 -4.97
CA LEU A 126 7.47 9.27 -3.71
C LEU A 126 8.98 9.14 -3.63
N GLN A 127 9.61 10.06 -2.92
CA GLN A 127 11.04 10.03 -2.63
C GLN A 127 11.44 8.80 -1.80
N GLY A 128 12.55 8.16 -2.16
CA GLY A 128 13.13 7.06 -1.40
C GLY A 128 14.08 6.20 -2.23
N SER A 129 14.58 5.14 -1.63
CA SER A 129 15.40 4.12 -2.28
C SER A 129 15.17 2.78 -1.59
N CYS A 130 15.51 1.68 -2.27
CA CYS A 130 15.36 0.35 -1.70
C CYS A 130 16.14 0.19 -0.37
N LEU A 131 17.37 0.71 -0.29
CA LEU A 131 18.16 0.65 0.94
C LEU A 131 17.51 1.41 2.10
N VAL A 132 16.90 2.56 1.83
CA VAL A 132 16.17 3.32 2.85
C VAL A 132 14.93 2.54 3.30
N ASP A 133 14.17 1.96 2.37
CA ASP A 133 12.98 1.17 2.71
C ASP A 133 13.33 -0.06 3.56
N LEU A 134 14.44 -0.73 3.25
CA LEU A 134 14.97 -1.85 4.04
C LEU A 134 15.41 -1.40 5.43
N ALA A 135 16.12 -0.28 5.53
CA ALA A 135 16.58 0.26 6.79
C ALA A 135 15.40 0.71 7.67
N THR A 136 14.40 1.38 7.12
CA THR A 136 13.23 1.83 7.89
C THR A 136 12.37 0.64 8.34
N ALA A 137 12.17 -0.35 7.47
CA ALA A 137 11.45 -1.58 7.81
C ALA A 137 12.15 -2.39 8.92
N CYS A 138 13.49 -2.44 8.92
CA CYS A 138 14.27 -3.16 9.92
C CYS A 138 14.42 -2.40 11.25
N CYS A 139 14.72 -1.10 11.21
CA CYS A 139 15.03 -0.30 12.40
C CYS A 139 13.80 0.23 13.15
N CYS A 140 12.71 0.56 12.46
CA CYS A 140 11.42 0.86 13.09
C CYS A 140 10.25 0.42 12.22
N GLY A 141 10.03 -0.90 12.12
CA GLY A 141 8.94 -1.45 11.31
C GLY A 141 7.54 -0.94 11.69
N CYS A 142 7.31 -0.63 12.97
CA CYS A 142 6.04 -0.02 13.42
C CYS A 142 5.87 1.41 12.86
N CYS A 143 6.89 2.27 12.99
CA CYS A 143 6.87 3.62 12.44
C CYS A 143 6.67 3.59 10.93
N ASP A 144 7.40 2.71 10.27
CA ASP A 144 7.37 2.51 8.83
C ASP A 144 5.98 2.13 8.36
N LEU A 145 5.37 1.11 8.98
CA LEU A 145 4.02 0.65 8.63
C LEU A 145 2.95 1.70 8.88
N ILE A 146 3.04 2.45 9.99
CA ILE A 146 2.10 3.54 10.28
C ILE A 146 2.24 4.69 9.27
N GLN A 147 3.47 5.02 8.88
CA GLN A 147 3.70 6.03 7.84
C GLN A 147 3.08 5.57 6.51
N GLN A 148 3.28 4.30 6.14
CA GLN A 148 2.68 3.73 4.93
C GLN A 148 1.14 3.79 4.96
N ASP A 149 0.49 3.41 6.06
CA ASP A 149 -0.99 3.42 6.17
C ASP A 149 -1.56 4.82 5.99
N LYS A 150 -0.97 5.81 6.67
CA LYS A 150 -1.40 7.22 6.60
C LYS A 150 -1.16 7.82 5.23
N GLU A 151 -0.03 7.50 4.61
CA GLU A 151 0.30 8.02 3.29
C GLU A 151 -0.62 7.43 2.23
N ALA A 152 -0.91 6.13 2.31
CA ALA A 152 -1.91 5.48 1.47
C ALA A 152 -3.30 6.14 1.66
N GLU A 153 -3.73 6.34 2.91
CA GLU A 153 -5.03 6.99 3.19
C GLU A 153 -5.11 8.41 2.62
N TYR A 154 -4.09 9.23 2.86
CA TYR A 154 -4.03 10.62 2.40
C TYR A 154 -4.07 10.72 0.87
N ARG A 155 -3.28 9.90 0.17
CA ARG A 155 -3.15 9.99 -1.28
C ARG A 155 -4.34 9.41 -2.01
N GLU A 156 -4.89 8.31 -1.50
CA GLU A 156 -6.11 7.76 -2.05
C GLU A 156 -7.29 8.72 -1.86
N ALA A 157 -7.40 9.39 -0.72
CA ALA A 157 -8.42 10.43 -0.52
C ALA A 157 -8.25 11.62 -1.51
N GLN A 158 -7.01 12.04 -1.79
CA GLN A 158 -6.76 13.06 -2.81
C GLN A 158 -7.09 12.62 -4.23
N SER A 159 -6.86 11.35 -4.55
CA SER A 159 -7.19 10.80 -5.88
C SER A 159 -8.70 10.87 -6.15
N VAL A 160 -9.53 10.59 -5.14
CA VAL A 160 -10.99 10.70 -5.22
C VAL A 160 -11.42 12.16 -5.38
N ALA A 161 -10.88 13.07 -4.57
CA ALA A 161 -11.18 14.50 -4.65
C ALA A 161 -10.80 15.13 -5.99
N THR A 162 -9.73 14.65 -6.63
CA THR A 162 -9.31 15.12 -7.97
C THR A 162 -10.14 14.49 -9.09
N GLY A 163 -10.66 13.27 -8.87
CA GLY A 163 -11.58 12.58 -9.78
C GLY A 163 -12.99 13.17 -9.82
N GLU A 164 -13.41 13.89 -8.77
CA GLU A 164 -14.66 14.66 -8.71
C GLU A 164 -14.50 16.09 -9.27
N GLY A 165 -13.70 16.24 -10.33
CA GLY A 165 -13.46 17.50 -11.03
C GLY A 165 -14.50 17.83 -12.11
N TYR A 166 -15.22 18.95 -11.90
CA TYR A 166 -16.07 19.71 -12.84
C TYR A 166 -17.45 19.13 -13.21
N LYS A 167 -18.46 19.36 -12.36
CA LYS A 167 -19.81 19.63 -12.88
C LYS A 167 -19.84 21.09 -13.34
N ALA A 168 -19.78 21.30 -14.65
CA ALA A 168 -20.10 22.60 -15.22
C ALA A 168 -21.50 23.00 -14.76
N ASN A 169 -21.61 24.14 -14.08
CA ASN A 169 -22.87 24.83 -13.85
C ASN A 169 -23.39 25.26 -15.25
N GLU A 170 -24.31 24.48 -15.81
CA GLU A 170 -25.15 24.92 -16.93
C GLU A 170 -26.27 25.80 -16.38
N GLY A 171 -25.99 27.09 -16.25
CA GLY A 171 -26.95 27.99 -15.59
C GLY A 171 -26.59 29.46 -15.61
N MET A 172 -26.08 30.00 -16.71
CA MET A 172 -26.13 31.46 -16.95
C MET A 172 -26.70 31.74 -18.34
N ASN A 173 -28.03 31.72 -18.42
CA ASN A 173 -28.77 32.27 -19.56
C ASN A 173 -28.68 33.81 -19.46
N MET A 174 -27.92 34.45 -20.35
CA MET A 174 -27.94 35.92 -20.48
C MET A 174 -29.08 36.32 -21.41
N PRO A 175 -30.04 37.15 -20.97
CA PRO A 175 -31.01 37.75 -21.87
C PRO A 175 -30.36 38.88 -22.69
N ALA A 176 -30.79 39.00 -23.94
CA ALA A 176 -30.42 40.05 -24.90
C ALA A 176 -31.12 41.40 -24.60
#